data_AF-A0A6P2UPM3-F1
#
_entry.id   AF-A0A6P2UPM3-F1
#
_cell.length_a   1.000
_cell.length_b   1.000
_cell.length_c   1.000
_cell.angle_alpha   90.00
_cell.angle_beta   90.00
_cell.angle_gamma   90.00
#
_symmetry.space_group_name_H-M   'P 1'
#
loop_
_entity.id
_entity.type
_entity.pdbx_description
1 polymer ?
#
loop_
_entity_poly.entity_id
_entity_poly.type
_entity_poly.pdbx_seq_one_letter_code
_entity_poly.pdbx_strand_id
1 'polypeptide(L)'
;MNTASTLTKQFRVQLVVWVYKIWTFAKIKISKRANDLRRICIAYLDRKIRSMHESFLMYGRRTSDDELIGYVISRLIRNPASEKEFDAAFNRRQLTNKLISECEKDPKVQRTLAIYFASIAFVHNMLGNSAETTKYEELSSSHLPTLKPLRPEDVNKYYKEISRETVRLYWEITERTAIKFNPSITGITSTFGVISGIMIAAGVLYTSTLLGSIGIKASLFFGVSDYLSTALDQIRSALIAVALSVGLCLYEMRSISLRAPIAYTKRRARIEFALLLGITLLLAGDIAFKAWKGEIDSGAIIGLGSILAYKISAKLCNSIFHWNLITYVFISGILIFTTNATTSLLQEINSIKKGKWGDKENITITPKPDSKIKTTDLVVIDANSSYIFAIDKKTRIATAIPKDQIAEFEMSRK
;
A
#
# COMPACT_ATOMS: atom_id res chain seq x y z
N MET A 1 -66.06 38.79 4.70
CA MET A 1 -66.07 37.32 4.47
C MET A 1 -65.33 37.00 3.16
N ASN A 2 -64.00 36.81 3.16
CA ASN A 2 -63.26 36.30 1.97
C ASN A 2 -61.85 35.77 2.27
N THR A 3 -61.33 35.92 3.49
CA THR A 3 -59.99 35.45 3.90
C THR A 3 -59.90 33.94 4.14
N ALA A 4 -60.99 33.30 4.58
CA ALA A 4 -61.04 31.85 4.81
C ALA A 4 -60.97 31.02 3.50
N SER A 5 -61.52 31.53 2.38
CA SER A 5 -61.49 30.85 1.08
C SER A 5 -60.12 30.98 0.38
N THR A 6 -59.36 32.04 0.65
CA THR A 6 -58.00 32.26 0.13
C THR A 6 -56.97 31.42 0.90
N LEU A 7 -57.09 31.33 2.22
CA LEU A 7 -56.23 30.48 3.07
C LEU A 7 -56.36 28.99 2.74
N THR A 8 -57.59 28.50 2.54
CA THR A 8 -57.84 27.10 2.13
C THR A 8 -57.31 26.80 0.73
N LYS A 9 -57.38 27.76 -0.22
CA LYS A 9 -56.74 27.62 -1.55
C LYS A 9 -55.21 27.61 -1.45
N GLN A 10 -54.61 28.51 -0.68
CA GLN A 10 -53.14 28.54 -0.50
C GLN A 10 -52.62 27.27 0.18
N PHE A 11 -53.32 26.76 1.19
CA PHE A 11 -52.97 25.50 1.86
C PHE A 11 -53.06 24.30 0.90
N ARG A 12 -54.10 24.23 0.06
CA ARG A 12 -54.22 23.19 -0.98
C ARG A 12 -53.08 23.26 -2.00
N VAL A 13 -52.72 24.45 -2.46
CA VAL A 13 -51.59 24.64 -3.39
C VAL A 13 -50.27 24.21 -2.74
N GLN A 14 -50.01 24.61 -1.50
CA GLN A 14 -48.81 24.18 -0.77
C GLN A 14 -48.78 22.67 -0.58
N LEU A 15 -49.90 22.04 -0.22
CA LEU A 15 -50.00 20.59 -0.06
C LEU A 15 -49.70 19.86 -1.37
N VAL A 16 -50.20 20.33 -2.52
CA VAL A 16 -49.87 19.78 -3.84
C VAL A 16 -48.37 19.92 -4.14
N VAL A 17 -47.76 21.07 -3.83
CA VAL A 17 -46.31 21.28 -4.01
C VAL A 17 -45.48 20.36 -3.12
N TRP A 18 -45.89 20.16 -1.86
CA TRP A 18 -45.23 19.24 -0.93
C TRP A 18 -45.35 17.79 -1.38
N VAL A 19 -46.54 17.35 -1.79
CA VAL A 19 -46.76 16.00 -2.35
C VAL A 19 -45.91 15.80 -3.61
N TYR A 20 -45.85 16.80 -4.49
CA TYR A 20 -44.99 16.74 -5.68
C TYR A 20 -43.50 16.68 -5.32
N LYS A 21 -43.02 17.45 -4.34
CA LYS A 21 -41.63 17.41 -3.86
C LYS A 21 -41.28 16.06 -3.22
N ILE A 22 -42.16 15.51 -2.39
CA ILE A 22 -41.96 14.20 -1.77
C ILE A 22 -41.94 13.10 -2.83
N TRP A 23 -42.86 13.17 -3.80
CA TRP A 23 -42.94 12.21 -4.90
C TRP A 23 -41.72 12.27 -5.83
N THR A 24 -41.27 13.48 -6.21
CA THR A 24 -40.04 13.67 -7.01
C THR A 24 -38.80 13.18 -6.26
N PHE A 25 -38.69 13.47 -4.96
CA PHE A 25 -37.58 12.98 -4.14
C PHE A 25 -37.58 11.45 -4.03
N ALA A 26 -38.75 10.83 -3.83
CA ALA A 26 -38.91 9.38 -3.82
C ALA A 26 -38.51 8.76 -5.17
N LYS A 27 -38.95 9.35 -6.29
CA LYS A 27 -38.55 8.94 -7.65
C LYS A 27 -37.04 9.02 -7.87
N ILE A 28 -36.40 10.12 -7.47
CA ILE A 28 -34.94 10.29 -7.57
C ILE A 28 -34.21 9.21 -6.76
N LYS A 29 -34.66 8.95 -5.52
CA LYS A 29 -34.05 7.95 -4.64
C LYS A 29 -34.18 6.53 -5.21
N ILE A 30 -35.35 6.19 -5.74
CA ILE A 30 -35.62 4.87 -6.34
C ILE A 30 -34.85 4.69 -7.65
N SER A 31 -34.83 5.70 -8.52
CA SER A 31 -34.03 5.69 -9.76
C SER A 31 -32.52 5.56 -9.49
N LYS A 32 -32.02 6.23 -8.44
CA LYS A 32 -30.63 6.06 -8.00
C LYS A 32 -30.34 4.62 -7.56
N ARG A 33 -31.26 3.99 -6.82
CA ARG A 33 -31.14 2.59 -6.39
C ARG A 33 -31.18 1.61 -7.56
N ALA A 34 -32.04 1.83 -8.56
CA ALA A 34 -32.06 1.03 -9.78
C ALA A 34 -30.74 1.16 -10.56
N ASN A 35 -30.16 2.36 -10.60
CA ASN A 35 -28.83 2.57 -11.17
C ASN A 35 -27.71 1.86 -10.38
N ASP A 36 -27.78 1.85 -9.05
CA ASP A 36 -26.85 1.11 -8.21
C ASP A 36 -26.99 -0.41 -8.41
N LEU A 37 -28.22 -0.91 -8.59
CA LEU A 37 -28.51 -2.30 -8.97
C LEU A 37 -27.87 -2.66 -10.32
N ARG A 38 -28.02 -1.79 -11.32
CA ARG A 38 -27.38 -1.96 -12.63
C ARG A 38 -25.86 -2.07 -12.51
N ARG A 39 -25.24 -1.20 -11.71
CA ARG A 39 -23.79 -1.20 -11.48
C ARG A 39 -23.31 -2.47 -10.79
N ILE A 40 -24.04 -2.96 -9.78
CA ILE A 40 -23.63 -4.19 -9.09
C ILE A 40 -23.80 -5.44 -9.98
N CYS A 41 -24.78 -5.44 -10.90
CA CYS A 41 -24.91 -6.50 -11.91
C CYS A 41 -23.69 -6.53 -12.85
N ILE A 42 -23.25 -5.38 -13.36
CA ILE A 42 -22.02 -5.29 -14.18
C ILE A 42 -20.80 -5.78 -13.38
N ALA A 43 -20.69 -5.36 -12.12
CA ALA A 43 -19.62 -5.80 -11.22
C ALA A 43 -19.62 -7.31 -10.96
N TYR A 44 -20.81 -7.92 -10.88
CA TYR A 44 -20.93 -9.38 -10.79
C TYR A 44 -20.43 -10.05 -12.07
N LEU A 45 -20.86 -9.58 -13.24
CA LEU A 45 -20.46 -10.14 -14.54
C LEU A 45 -18.94 -10.08 -14.74
N ASP A 46 -18.32 -8.93 -14.44
CA ASP A 46 -16.85 -8.77 -14.47
C ASP A 46 -16.15 -9.84 -13.62
N ARG A 47 -16.54 -9.97 -12.34
CA ARG A 47 -15.94 -10.96 -11.44
C ARG A 47 -16.19 -12.39 -11.92
N LYS A 48 -17.38 -12.67 -12.43
CA LYS A 48 -17.74 -14.01 -12.91
C LYS A 48 -16.88 -14.40 -14.12
N ILE A 49 -16.69 -13.51 -15.09
CA ILE A 49 -15.80 -13.73 -16.23
C ILE A 49 -14.35 -13.92 -15.76
N ARG A 50 -13.88 -13.10 -14.81
CA ARG A 50 -12.54 -13.27 -14.23
C ARG A 50 -12.34 -14.63 -13.56
N SER A 51 -13.39 -15.18 -12.93
CA SER A 51 -13.32 -16.49 -12.29
C SER A 51 -13.28 -17.68 -13.26
N MET A 52 -13.65 -17.48 -14.53
CA MET A 52 -13.73 -18.52 -15.56
C MET A 52 -12.37 -18.86 -16.19
N HIS A 53 -11.37 -17.98 -16.09
CA HIS A 53 -10.06 -18.22 -16.70
C HIS A 53 -8.91 -17.75 -15.81
N GLU A 54 -7.88 -18.57 -15.66
CA GLU A 54 -6.76 -18.29 -14.75
C GLU A 54 -5.99 -17.01 -15.09
N SER A 55 -5.86 -16.68 -16.39
CA SER A 55 -5.18 -15.46 -16.83
C SER A 55 -5.91 -14.17 -16.40
N PHE A 56 -7.20 -14.22 -16.07
CA PHE A 56 -7.99 -13.04 -15.70
C PHE A 56 -8.03 -12.77 -14.19
N LEU A 57 -7.34 -13.60 -13.41
CA LEU A 57 -7.31 -13.50 -11.96
C LEU A 57 -6.50 -12.28 -11.50
N MET A 58 -5.49 -11.82 -12.25
CA MET A 58 -4.66 -10.68 -11.81
C MET A 58 -5.42 -9.34 -11.87
N TYR A 59 -5.49 -8.64 -10.74
CA TYR A 59 -5.95 -7.27 -10.65
C TYR A 59 -4.79 -6.29 -10.88
N GLY A 60 -4.77 -5.59 -12.01
CA GLY A 60 -3.79 -4.53 -12.21
C GLY A 60 -3.66 -4.01 -13.64
N ARG A 61 -4.08 -2.75 -13.84
CA ARG A 61 -3.79 -1.85 -14.97
C ARG A 61 -3.99 -2.42 -16.39
N ARG A 62 -5.13 -2.08 -17.02
CA ARG A 62 -5.31 -1.88 -18.48
C ARG A 62 -4.42 -2.79 -19.33
N THR A 63 -4.54 -4.09 -19.09
CA THR A 63 -4.03 -5.11 -20.00
C THR A 63 -5.10 -5.39 -21.05
N SER A 64 -4.70 -5.97 -22.17
CA SER A 64 -5.61 -6.49 -23.20
C SER A 64 -6.71 -7.43 -22.64
N ASP A 65 -6.50 -7.99 -21.45
CA ASP A 65 -7.46 -8.83 -20.73
C ASP A 65 -8.63 -8.04 -20.11
N ASP A 66 -8.39 -6.86 -19.52
CA ASP A 66 -9.46 -5.99 -18.99
C ASP A 66 -10.34 -5.44 -20.12
N GLU A 67 -9.73 -5.14 -21.27
CA GLU A 67 -10.44 -4.74 -22.50
C GLU A 67 -11.29 -5.88 -23.05
N LEU A 68 -10.75 -7.12 -23.05
CA LEU A 68 -11.49 -8.31 -23.43
C LEU A 68 -12.68 -8.58 -22.52
N ILE A 69 -12.52 -8.47 -21.19
CA ILE A 69 -13.64 -8.62 -20.24
C ILE A 69 -14.70 -7.54 -20.49
N GLY A 70 -14.28 -6.28 -20.68
CA GLY A 70 -15.17 -5.19 -21.04
C GLY A 70 -15.94 -5.45 -22.34
N TYR A 71 -15.29 -6.06 -23.34
CA TYR A 71 -15.92 -6.47 -24.59
C TYR A 71 -16.95 -7.60 -24.37
N VAL A 72 -16.60 -8.65 -23.63
CA VAL A 72 -17.52 -9.76 -23.32
C VAL A 72 -18.75 -9.25 -22.58
N ILE A 73 -18.59 -8.40 -21.55
CA ILE A 73 -19.72 -7.78 -20.83
C ILE A 73 -20.56 -6.94 -21.79
N SER A 74 -19.92 -6.15 -22.65
CA SER A 74 -20.63 -5.31 -23.63
C SER A 74 -21.42 -6.15 -24.61
N ARG A 75 -20.91 -7.30 -25.07
CA ARG A 75 -21.63 -8.26 -25.91
C ARG A 75 -22.79 -8.93 -25.19
N LEU A 76 -22.64 -9.27 -23.91
CA LEU A 76 -23.72 -9.84 -23.11
C LEU A 76 -24.85 -8.83 -22.82
N ILE A 77 -24.52 -7.53 -22.79
CA ILE A 77 -25.46 -6.45 -22.44
C ILE A 77 -26.03 -5.73 -23.68
N ARG A 78 -25.32 -5.71 -24.82
CA ARG A 78 -25.77 -5.07 -26.07
C ARG A 78 -26.15 -6.13 -27.11
N ASN A 79 -27.37 -6.01 -27.67
CA ASN A 79 -27.70 -6.54 -29.00
C ASN A 79 -26.77 -5.88 -30.05
N PRO A 80 -26.43 -6.51 -31.19
CA PRO A 80 -25.08 -6.60 -31.79
C PRO A 80 -24.53 -5.34 -32.48
N ALA A 81 -25.08 -4.15 -32.25
CA ALA A 81 -24.95 -3.01 -33.15
C ALA A 81 -23.74 -2.09 -32.94
N SER A 82 -22.71 -2.46 -32.16
CA SER A 82 -21.48 -1.67 -32.05
C SER A 82 -20.23 -2.51 -32.32
N GLU A 83 -20.20 -3.12 -33.50
CA GLU A 83 -19.09 -3.93 -33.99
C GLU A 83 -17.87 -3.11 -34.45
N LYS A 84 -17.98 -1.76 -34.46
CA LYS A 84 -16.98 -0.86 -35.04
C LYS A 84 -15.96 -0.24 -34.07
N GLU A 85 -16.03 -0.51 -32.76
CA GLU A 85 -15.19 0.21 -31.78
C GLU A 85 -14.05 -0.60 -31.14
N PHE A 86 -13.82 -1.88 -31.47
CA PHE A 86 -12.76 -2.66 -30.81
C PHE A 86 -12.03 -3.64 -31.74
N ASP A 87 -11.19 -3.09 -32.63
CA ASP A 87 -10.28 -3.84 -33.52
C ASP A 87 -9.18 -4.62 -32.77
N ALA A 88 -9.02 -4.43 -31.44
CA ALA A 88 -8.04 -5.17 -30.63
C ALA A 88 -8.42 -6.66 -30.39
N ALA A 89 -9.65 -7.08 -30.66
CA ALA A 89 -10.12 -8.46 -30.41
C ALA A 89 -9.76 -9.48 -31.51
N PHE A 90 -9.15 -9.04 -32.62
CA PHE A 90 -8.91 -9.89 -33.80
C PHE A 90 -8.02 -11.12 -33.52
N ASN A 91 -7.10 -11.03 -32.53
CA ASN A 91 -6.20 -12.13 -32.18
C ASN A 91 -6.74 -13.12 -31.12
N ARG A 92 -7.92 -12.91 -30.53
CA ARG A 92 -8.45 -13.76 -29.44
C ARG A 92 -9.91 -14.18 -29.59
N ARG A 93 -10.47 -14.07 -30.81
CA ARG A 93 -11.89 -14.36 -31.12
C ARG A 93 -12.38 -15.70 -30.57
N GLN A 94 -11.53 -16.75 -30.60
CA GLN A 94 -11.88 -18.06 -30.07
C GLN A 94 -12.09 -18.06 -28.54
N LEU A 95 -11.22 -17.38 -27.80
CA LEU A 95 -11.36 -17.23 -26.34
C LEU A 95 -12.59 -16.38 -25.99
N THR A 96 -12.82 -15.29 -26.73
CA THR A 96 -13.99 -14.43 -26.54
C THR A 96 -15.30 -15.19 -26.73
N ASN A 97 -15.42 -15.94 -27.84
CA ASN A 97 -16.61 -16.74 -28.13
C ASN A 97 -16.82 -17.85 -27.10
N LYS A 98 -15.73 -18.47 -26.62
CA LYS A 98 -15.78 -19.47 -25.56
C LYS A 98 -16.36 -18.86 -24.27
N LEU A 99 -15.83 -17.73 -23.81
CA LEU A 99 -16.31 -17.05 -22.60
C LEU A 99 -17.77 -16.61 -22.71
N ILE A 100 -18.18 -16.09 -23.87
CA ILE A 100 -19.58 -15.74 -24.13
C ILE A 100 -20.46 -16.99 -24.02
N SER A 101 -20.09 -18.08 -24.67
CA SER A 101 -20.87 -19.33 -24.63
C SER A 101 -20.96 -19.94 -23.23
N GLU A 102 -19.92 -19.79 -22.40
CA GLU A 102 -19.91 -20.22 -21.01
C GLU A 102 -20.81 -19.33 -20.13
N CYS A 103 -20.78 -18.01 -20.36
CA CYS A 103 -21.67 -17.05 -19.71
C CYS A 103 -23.15 -17.26 -20.08
N GLU A 104 -23.43 -17.58 -21.34
CA GLU A 104 -24.78 -17.86 -21.83
C GLU A 104 -25.39 -19.11 -21.18
N LYS A 105 -24.56 -20.10 -20.87
CA LYS A 105 -24.97 -21.35 -20.22
C LYS A 105 -25.08 -21.23 -18.69
N ASP A 106 -24.49 -20.22 -18.06
CA ASP A 106 -24.48 -20.08 -16.60
C ASP A 106 -25.80 -19.50 -16.07
N PRO A 107 -26.59 -20.26 -15.26
CA PRO A 107 -27.90 -19.80 -14.78
C PRO A 107 -27.84 -18.52 -13.93
N LYS A 108 -26.73 -18.30 -13.20
CA LYS A 108 -26.56 -17.10 -12.38
C LYS A 108 -26.25 -15.87 -13.24
N VAL A 109 -25.51 -16.07 -14.32
CA VAL A 109 -25.27 -15.02 -15.32
C VAL A 109 -26.59 -14.64 -16.00
N GLN A 110 -27.36 -15.62 -16.46
CA GLN A 110 -28.68 -15.39 -17.06
C GLN A 110 -29.62 -14.64 -16.11
N ARG A 111 -29.70 -15.07 -14.84
CA ARG A 111 -30.46 -14.36 -13.80
C ARG A 111 -29.98 -12.92 -13.60
N THR A 112 -28.67 -12.68 -13.59
CA THR A 112 -28.10 -11.34 -13.42
C THR A 112 -28.39 -10.44 -14.62
N LEU A 113 -28.32 -10.96 -15.84
CA LEU A 113 -28.69 -10.25 -17.07
C LEU A 113 -30.19 -9.89 -17.08
N ALA A 114 -31.05 -10.81 -16.69
CA ALA A 114 -32.48 -10.54 -16.54
C ALA A 114 -32.75 -9.40 -15.55
N ILE A 115 -32.13 -9.44 -14.35
CA ILE A 115 -32.24 -8.37 -13.35
C ILE A 115 -31.68 -7.04 -13.87
N TYR A 116 -30.58 -7.08 -14.63
CA TYR A 116 -29.99 -5.91 -15.26
C TYR A 116 -30.98 -5.24 -16.23
N PHE A 117 -31.57 -5.99 -17.16
CA PHE A 117 -32.54 -5.44 -18.12
C PHE A 117 -33.83 -5.00 -17.44
N ALA A 118 -34.34 -5.77 -16.47
CA ALA A 118 -35.51 -5.38 -15.68
C ALA A 118 -35.28 -4.07 -14.90
N SER A 119 -34.05 -3.81 -14.45
CA SER A 119 -33.68 -2.54 -13.80
C SER A 119 -33.74 -1.35 -14.77
N ILE A 120 -33.42 -1.56 -16.05
CA ILE A 120 -33.52 -0.53 -17.09
C ILE A 120 -34.99 -0.30 -17.45
N ALA A 121 -35.75 -1.36 -17.69
CA ALA A 121 -37.20 -1.28 -17.94
C ALA A 121 -37.91 -0.50 -16.83
N PHE A 122 -37.59 -0.80 -15.56
CA PHE A 122 -38.14 -0.11 -14.40
C PHE A 122 -37.88 1.41 -14.41
N VAL A 123 -36.68 1.84 -14.82
CA VAL A 123 -36.35 3.27 -14.94
C VAL A 123 -37.12 3.92 -16.10
N HIS A 124 -37.21 3.26 -17.27
CA HIS A 124 -37.97 3.78 -18.41
C HIS A 124 -39.47 3.86 -18.12
N ASN A 125 -40.03 2.90 -17.38
CA ASN A 125 -41.42 2.91 -16.94
C ASN A 125 -41.69 4.10 -16.00
N MET A 126 -40.79 4.38 -15.05
CA MET A 126 -40.90 5.54 -14.17
C MET A 126 -40.84 6.90 -14.90
N LEU A 127 -40.19 6.92 -16.07
CA LEU A 127 -40.08 8.07 -16.98
C LEU A 127 -41.26 8.15 -17.97
N GLY A 128 -42.13 7.14 -18.03
CA GLY A 128 -43.27 7.08 -18.96
C GLY A 128 -42.90 6.72 -20.40
N ASN A 129 -41.72 6.12 -20.64
CA ASN A 129 -41.31 5.67 -21.96
C ASN A 129 -41.72 4.21 -22.19
N SER A 130 -42.92 4.00 -22.74
CA SER A 130 -43.49 2.66 -22.95
C SER A 130 -42.68 1.81 -23.93
N ALA A 131 -42.21 2.38 -25.04
CA ALA A 131 -41.47 1.64 -26.07
C ALA A 131 -40.16 1.02 -25.54
N GLU A 132 -39.35 1.79 -24.82
CA GLU A 132 -38.11 1.25 -24.21
C GLU A 132 -38.43 0.31 -23.03
N THR A 133 -39.52 0.54 -22.29
CA THR A 133 -39.94 -0.36 -21.21
C THR A 133 -40.21 -1.76 -21.76
N THR A 134 -41.07 -1.89 -22.77
CA THR A 134 -41.42 -3.17 -23.39
C THR A 134 -40.19 -3.88 -23.93
N LYS A 135 -39.33 -3.16 -24.66
CA LYS A 135 -38.07 -3.70 -25.21
C LYS A 135 -37.16 -4.32 -24.15
N TYR A 136 -36.98 -3.67 -22.99
CA TYR A 136 -36.13 -4.21 -21.93
C TYR A 136 -36.83 -5.28 -21.08
N GLU A 137 -38.16 -5.28 -21.01
CA GLU A 137 -38.93 -6.39 -20.40
C GLU A 137 -38.85 -7.67 -21.24
N GLU A 138 -38.90 -7.55 -22.57
CA GLU A 138 -38.66 -8.66 -23.50
C GLU A 138 -37.25 -9.23 -23.35
N LEU A 139 -36.22 -8.36 -23.31
CA LEU A 139 -34.84 -8.77 -23.06
C LEU A 139 -34.66 -9.40 -21.68
N SER A 140 -35.35 -8.91 -20.65
CA SER A 140 -35.33 -9.55 -19.33
C SER A 140 -35.94 -10.96 -19.40
N SER A 141 -37.06 -11.10 -20.10
CA SER A 141 -37.82 -12.35 -20.19
C SER A 141 -37.10 -13.41 -21.05
N SER A 142 -36.31 -13.01 -22.05
CA SER A 142 -35.50 -13.94 -22.84
C SER A 142 -34.42 -14.63 -22.00
N HIS A 143 -33.89 -13.96 -20.97
CA HIS A 143 -32.90 -14.52 -20.05
C HIS A 143 -33.55 -15.25 -18.86
N LEU A 144 -34.70 -14.79 -18.37
CA LEU A 144 -35.42 -15.42 -17.27
C LEU A 144 -36.94 -15.19 -17.37
N PRO A 145 -37.71 -16.09 -18.02
CA PRO A 145 -39.14 -15.91 -18.26
C PRO A 145 -39.99 -15.77 -17.00
N THR A 146 -39.51 -16.32 -15.88
CA THR A 146 -40.22 -16.27 -14.59
C THR A 146 -40.07 -14.94 -13.85
N LEU A 147 -39.15 -14.06 -14.30
CA LEU A 147 -38.90 -12.79 -13.63
C LEU A 147 -40.00 -11.78 -13.96
N LYS A 148 -40.78 -11.39 -12.96
CA LYS A 148 -41.81 -10.36 -13.10
C LYS A 148 -41.18 -8.95 -13.19
N PRO A 149 -41.88 -7.97 -13.79
CA PRO A 149 -41.46 -6.58 -13.77
C PRO A 149 -41.15 -6.09 -12.35
N LEU A 150 -40.04 -5.36 -12.20
CA LEU A 150 -39.55 -4.94 -10.89
C LEU A 150 -40.52 -3.97 -10.22
N ARG A 151 -40.83 -4.24 -8.95
CA ARG A 151 -41.45 -3.27 -8.05
C ARG A 151 -40.37 -2.52 -7.26
N PRO A 152 -40.68 -1.34 -6.68
CA PRO A 152 -39.70 -0.60 -5.88
C PRO A 152 -39.06 -1.40 -4.74
N GLU A 153 -39.81 -2.34 -4.15
CA GLU A 153 -39.35 -3.25 -3.09
C GLU A 153 -38.30 -4.26 -3.58
N ASP A 154 -38.48 -4.75 -4.82
CA ASP A 154 -37.62 -5.75 -5.44
C ASP A 154 -36.23 -5.20 -5.75
N VAL A 155 -36.12 -3.90 -6.05
CA VAL A 155 -34.83 -3.24 -6.36
C VAL A 155 -33.83 -3.42 -5.20
N ASN A 156 -34.27 -3.21 -3.96
CA ASN A 156 -33.40 -3.37 -2.79
C ASN A 156 -33.12 -4.85 -2.48
N LYS A 157 -34.09 -5.72 -2.71
CA LYS A 157 -33.94 -7.17 -2.52
C LYS A 157 -32.86 -7.71 -3.46
N TYR A 158 -32.97 -7.45 -4.76
CA TYR A 158 -32.01 -7.89 -5.75
C TYR A 158 -30.65 -7.22 -5.60
N TYR A 159 -30.60 -5.94 -5.19
CA TYR A 159 -29.33 -5.30 -4.88
C TYR A 159 -28.56 -6.04 -3.78
N LYS A 160 -29.25 -6.42 -2.69
CA LYS A 160 -28.64 -7.18 -1.60
C LYS A 160 -28.24 -8.59 -2.04
N GLU A 161 -29.08 -9.26 -2.83
CA GLU A 161 -28.80 -10.59 -3.37
C GLU A 161 -27.53 -10.59 -4.22
N ILE A 162 -27.51 -9.80 -5.29
CA ILE A 162 -26.37 -9.71 -6.21
C ILE A 162 -25.14 -9.24 -5.45
N SER A 163 -25.24 -8.22 -4.59
CA SER A 163 -24.08 -7.75 -3.80
C SER A 163 -23.44 -8.84 -2.95
N ARG A 164 -24.20 -9.77 -2.36
CA ARG A 164 -23.62 -10.88 -1.59
C ARG A 164 -22.86 -11.85 -2.49
N GLU A 165 -23.43 -12.19 -3.64
CA GLU A 165 -22.77 -13.08 -4.60
C GLU A 165 -21.53 -12.43 -5.22
N THR A 166 -21.61 -11.14 -5.54
CA THR A 166 -20.47 -10.34 -6.02
C THR A 166 -19.34 -10.36 -5.00
N VAL A 167 -19.64 -10.20 -3.69
CA VAL A 167 -18.65 -10.30 -2.60
C VAL A 167 -18.09 -11.71 -2.46
N ARG A 168 -18.91 -12.75 -2.62
CA ARG A 168 -18.43 -14.14 -2.58
C ARG A 168 -17.43 -14.43 -3.71
N LEU A 169 -17.78 -14.10 -4.96
CA LEU A 169 -16.88 -14.26 -6.11
C LEU A 169 -15.58 -13.47 -5.92
N TYR A 170 -15.66 -12.32 -5.27
CA TYR A 170 -14.48 -11.54 -4.95
C TYR A 170 -13.51 -12.30 -4.05
N TRP A 171 -14.01 -12.93 -2.99
CA TRP A 171 -13.18 -13.74 -2.11
C TRP A 171 -12.60 -14.95 -2.84
N GLU A 172 -13.39 -15.64 -3.66
CA GLU A 172 -12.92 -16.78 -4.46
C GLU A 172 -11.80 -16.38 -5.43
N ILE A 173 -11.93 -15.24 -6.12
CA ILE A 173 -10.87 -14.70 -6.99
C ILE A 173 -9.65 -14.33 -6.15
N THR A 174 -9.85 -13.64 -5.02
CA THR A 174 -8.78 -13.20 -4.13
C THR A 174 -7.96 -14.38 -3.61
N GLU A 175 -8.62 -15.47 -3.20
CA GLU A 175 -7.96 -16.70 -2.74
C GLU A 175 -7.16 -17.37 -3.86
N ARG A 176 -7.68 -17.40 -5.10
CA ARG A 176 -6.94 -17.94 -6.25
C ARG A 176 -5.76 -17.08 -6.66
N THR A 177 -5.84 -15.77 -6.45
CA THR A 177 -4.74 -14.81 -6.69
C THR A 177 -3.75 -14.71 -5.55
N ALA A 178 -4.07 -15.31 -4.40
CA ALA A 178 -3.19 -15.22 -3.24
C ALA A 178 -1.84 -15.84 -3.62
N ILE A 179 -0.78 -15.05 -3.48
CA ILE A 179 0.59 -15.52 -3.69
C ILE A 179 0.82 -16.65 -2.70
N LYS A 180 0.79 -17.89 -3.20
CA LYS A 180 1.18 -19.07 -2.44
C LYS A 180 2.69 -18.96 -2.27
N PHE A 181 3.12 -18.44 -1.13
CA PHE A 181 4.52 -18.43 -0.75
C PHE A 181 4.95 -19.89 -0.62
N ASN A 182 5.66 -20.39 -1.62
CA ASN A 182 6.27 -21.70 -1.58
C ASN A 182 7.76 -21.50 -1.33
N PRO A 183 8.22 -21.51 -0.06
CA PRO A 183 9.61 -21.27 0.26
C PRO A 183 10.46 -22.38 -0.38
N SER A 184 11.25 -22.02 -1.40
CA SER A 184 12.32 -22.89 -1.88
C SER A 184 13.56 -22.63 -1.03
N ILE A 185 14.29 -23.70 -0.70
CA ILE A 185 15.56 -23.58 0.04
C ILE A 185 16.49 -22.61 -0.69
N THR A 186 16.64 -22.76 -2.01
CA THR A 186 17.44 -21.87 -2.85
C THR A 186 17.03 -20.40 -2.75
N GLY A 187 15.71 -20.10 -2.77
CA GLY A 187 15.21 -18.74 -2.65
C GLY A 187 15.47 -18.14 -1.26
N ILE A 188 15.38 -18.97 -0.21
CA ILE A 188 15.75 -18.58 1.15
C ILE A 188 17.25 -18.27 1.22
N THR A 189 18.12 -19.15 0.72
CA THR A 189 19.58 -18.92 0.76
C THR A 189 20.00 -17.68 -0.02
N SER A 190 19.44 -17.45 -1.21
CA SER A 190 19.72 -16.23 -1.99
C SER A 190 19.25 -14.97 -1.25
N THR A 191 18.10 -15.02 -0.60
CA THR A 191 17.58 -13.91 0.22
C THR A 191 18.51 -13.62 1.40
N PHE A 192 18.93 -14.66 2.12
CA PHE A 192 19.91 -14.53 3.21
C PHE A 192 21.23 -13.95 2.71
N GLY A 193 21.75 -14.40 1.57
CA GLY A 193 22.98 -13.86 0.99
C GLY A 193 22.90 -12.37 0.68
N VAL A 194 21.78 -11.91 0.09
CA VAL A 194 21.56 -10.48 -0.19
C VAL A 194 21.47 -9.67 1.11
N ILE A 195 20.72 -10.16 2.11
CA ILE A 195 20.57 -9.49 3.40
C ILE A 195 21.93 -9.39 4.11
N SER A 196 22.68 -10.48 4.19
CA SER A 196 24.02 -10.50 4.79
C SER A 196 24.98 -9.54 4.08
N GLY A 197 24.94 -9.49 2.74
CA GLY A 197 25.74 -8.53 1.98
C GLY A 197 25.39 -7.07 2.29
N ILE A 198 24.11 -6.74 2.40
CA ILE A 198 23.64 -5.40 2.78
C ILE A 198 24.08 -5.06 4.22
N MET A 199 23.99 -6.01 5.14
CA MET A 199 24.42 -5.80 6.53
C MET A 199 25.92 -5.54 6.64
N ILE A 200 26.75 -6.31 5.92
CA ILE A 200 28.20 -6.09 5.87
C ILE A 200 28.51 -4.71 5.27
N ALA A 201 27.89 -4.37 4.14
CA ALA A 201 28.07 -3.06 3.52
C ALA A 201 27.68 -1.91 4.47
N ALA A 202 26.60 -2.08 5.24
CA ALA A 202 26.19 -1.11 6.24
C ALA A 202 27.17 -1.00 7.40
N GLY A 203 27.72 -2.11 7.90
CA GLY A 203 28.79 -2.09 8.91
C GLY A 203 30.01 -1.33 8.43
N VAL A 204 30.47 -1.59 7.20
CA VAL A 204 31.59 -0.87 6.58
C VAL A 204 31.30 0.64 6.47
N LEU A 205 30.14 1.00 5.95
CA LEU A 205 29.74 2.41 5.81
C LEU A 205 29.63 3.11 7.16
N TYR A 206 29.08 2.43 8.17
CA TYR A 206 28.95 2.93 9.52
C TYR A 206 30.31 3.27 10.12
N THR A 207 31.22 2.29 10.20
CA THR A 207 32.53 2.45 10.85
C THR A 207 33.40 3.46 10.10
N SER A 208 33.44 3.39 8.76
CA SER A 208 34.24 4.31 7.96
C SER A 208 33.78 5.76 8.10
N THR A 209 32.47 5.99 8.17
CA THR A 209 31.91 7.33 8.34
C THR A 209 32.06 7.84 9.77
N LEU A 210 31.81 7.00 10.78
CA LEU A 210 31.94 7.36 12.19
C LEU A 210 33.40 7.76 12.52
N LEU A 211 34.35 6.87 12.24
CA LEU A 211 35.77 7.12 12.49
C LEU A 211 36.32 8.23 11.59
N GLY A 212 35.88 8.29 10.33
CA GLY A 212 36.25 9.37 9.42
C GLY A 212 35.81 10.74 9.94
N SER A 213 34.63 10.82 10.58
CA SER A 213 34.11 12.08 11.13
C SER A 213 34.93 12.64 12.31
N ILE A 214 35.74 11.80 12.94
CA ILE A 214 36.65 12.16 14.04
C ILE A 214 38.13 12.16 13.61
N GLY A 215 38.40 12.01 12.30
CA GLY A 215 39.75 12.11 11.73
C GLY A 215 40.52 10.79 11.64
N ILE A 216 39.90 9.64 11.90
CA ILE A 216 40.54 8.32 11.83
C ILE A 216 40.13 7.62 10.52
N LYS A 217 41.13 7.20 9.71
CA LYS A 217 40.89 6.40 8.50
C LYS A 217 40.69 4.93 8.87
N ALA A 218 39.44 4.48 8.95
CA ALA A 218 39.08 3.10 9.32
C ALA A 218 39.79 2.02 8.46
N SER A 219 40.02 2.30 7.17
CA SER A 219 40.67 1.38 6.24
C SER A 219 42.09 0.97 6.62
N LEU A 220 42.75 1.72 7.51
CA LEU A 220 44.10 1.40 7.99
C LEU A 220 44.10 0.43 9.16
N PHE A 221 42.96 0.26 9.84
CA PHE A 221 42.89 -0.46 11.12
C PHE A 221 41.89 -1.61 11.14
N PHE A 222 40.92 -1.65 10.23
CA PHE A 222 39.86 -2.67 10.22
C PHE A 222 40.05 -3.71 9.12
N GLY A 223 39.99 -4.98 9.51
CA GLY A 223 39.86 -6.12 8.60
C GLY A 223 38.41 -6.53 8.35
N VAL A 224 38.20 -7.52 7.48
CA VAL A 224 36.86 -8.03 7.12
C VAL A 224 36.11 -8.56 8.35
N SER A 225 36.80 -9.24 9.26
CA SER A 225 36.21 -9.77 10.50
C SER A 225 35.72 -8.67 11.45
N ASP A 226 36.44 -7.53 11.53
CA ASP A 226 36.06 -6.41 12.39
C ASP A 226 34.78 -5.74 11.86
N TYR A 227 34.66 -5.55 10.54
CA TYR A 227 33.44 -5.03 9.92
C TYR A 227 32.23 -5.96 10.09
N LEU A 228 32.47 -7.28 10.09
CA LEU A 228 31.41 -8.25 10.35
C LEU A 228 30.90 -8.14 11.79
N SER A 229 31.80 -7.92 12.76
CA SER A 229 31.42 -7.66 14.15
C SER A 229 30.55 -6.40 14.26
N THR A 230 30.95 -5.30 13.63
CA THR A 230 30.15 -4.06 13.64
C THR A 230 28.80 -4.23 12.92
N ALA A 231 28.71 -5.10 11.91
CA ALA A 231 27.46 -5.43 11.25
C ALA A 231 26.47 -6.17 12.18
N LEU A 232 26.96 -6.94 13.17
CA LEU A 232 26.12 -7.58 14.17
C LEU A 232 25.43 -6.55 15.08
N ASP A 233 26.11 -5.46 15.44
CA ASP A 233 25.52 -4.39 16.25
C ASP A 233 24.37 -3.68 15.51
N GLN A 234 24.38 -3.70 14.17
CA GLN A 234 23.32 -3.16 13.32
C GLN A 234 22.15 -4.13 13.11
N ILE A 235 22.18 -5.35 13.65
CA ILE A 235 21.06 -6.32 13.58
C ILE A 235 19.77 -5.73 14.14
N ARG A 236 19.85 -4.94 15.22
CA ARG A 236 18.65 -4.31 15.80
C ARG A 236 17.97 -3.37 14.80
N SER A 237 18.74 -2.59 14.05
CA SER A 237 18.26 -1.71 12.98
C SER A 237 17.65 -2.51 11.82
N ALA A 238 18.24 -3.66 11.49
CA ALA A 238 17.72 -4.59 10.48
C ALA A 238 16.39 -5.22 10.91
N LEU A 239 16.24 -5.65 12.17
CA LEU A 239 15.00 -6.20 12.71
C LEU A 239 13.85 -5.19 12.67
N ILE A 240 14.12 -3.93 13.04
CA ILE A 240 13.14 -2.85 12.94
C ILE A 240 12.72 -2.63 11.48
N ALA A 241 13.68 -2.61 10.55
CA ALA A 241 13.39 -2.44 9.13
C ALA A 241 12.55 -3.61 8.57
N VAL A 242 12.87 -4.86 8.93
CA VAL A 242 12.09 -6.04 8.54
C VAL A 242 10.68 -5.95 9.11
N ALA A 243 10.51 -5.62 10.39
CA ALA A 243 9.19 -5.49 11.01
C ALA A 243 8.34 -4.41 10.33
N LEU A 244 8.93 -3.24 10.03
CA LEU A 244 8.24 -2.15 9.34
C LEU A 244 7.88 -2.53 7.90
N SER A 245 8.80 -3.16 7.15
CA SER A 245 8.53 -3.61 5.79
C SER A 245 7.47 -4.70 5.70
N VAL A 246 7.48 -5.65 6.64
CA VAL A 246 6.42 -6.66 6.75
C VAL A 246 5.10 -5.99 7.10
N GLY A 247 5.07 -5.05 8.06
CA GLY A 247 3.86 -4.29 8.40
C GLY A 247 3.30 -3.49 7.23
N LEU A 248 4.15 -2.81 6.48
CA LEU A 248 3.78 -2.06 5.27
C LEU A 248 3.31 -3.00 4.15
N CYS A 249 3.95 -4.15 4.00
CA CYS A 249 3.51 -5.20 3.08
C CYS A 249 2.11 -5.71 3.44
N LEU A 250 1.86 -6.04 4.71
CA LEU A 250 0.54 -6.47 5.16
C LEU A 250 -0.53 -5.39 4.94
N TYR A 251 -0.18 -4.11 5.15
CA TYR A 251 -1.06 -2.98 4.83
C TYR A 251 -1.33 -2.87 3.31
N GLU A 252 -0.31 -3.03 2.47
CA GLU A 252 -0.43 -3.06 1.01
C GLU A 252 -1.23 -4.27 0.52
N MET A 253 -1.00 -5.47 1.03
CA MET A 253 -1.76 -6.68 0.71
C MET A 253 -3.23 -6.51 1.08
N ARG A 254 -3.53 -5.94 2.26
CA ARG A 254 -4.89 -5.57 2.62
C ARG A 254 -5.47 -4.55 1.64
N SER A 255 -4.65 -3.62 1.15
CA SER A 255 -5.09 -2.64 0.18
C SER A 255 -5.32 -3.26 -1.20
N ILE A 256 -4.42 -4.08 -1.73
CA ILE A 256 -4.52 -4.74 -3.05
C ILE A 256 -5.62 -5.80 -3.05
N SER A 257 -5.68 -6.64 -2.01
CA SER A 257 -6.71 -7.69 -1.84
C SER A 257 -8.07 -7.14 -1.36
N LEU A 258 -8.22 -5.83 -1.09
CA LEU A 258 -9.52 -5.15 -0.93
C LEU A 258 -9.79 -4.12 -2.05
N ARG A 259 -8.83 -3.88 -2.96
CA ARG A 259 -8.90 -2.95 -4.10
C ARG A 259 -9.46 -3.64 -5.35
N ALA A 260 -10.54 -4.43 -5.23
CA ALA A 260 -11.45 -4.47 -6.36
C ALA A 260 -12.00 -3.04 -6.59
N PRO A 261 -12.15 -2.61 -7.86
CA PRO A 261 -12.59 -1.27 -8.23
C PRO A 261 -14.01 -0.89 -7.75
N ILE A 262 -14.70 -1.78 -7.04
CA ILE A 262 -16.12 -1.64 -6.66
C ILE A 262 -16.30 -0.97 -5.28
N ALA A 263 -15.25 -0.89 -4.43
CA ALA A 263 -15.38 -0.31 -3.08
C ALA A 263 -14.48 0.92 -2.81
N TYR A 264 -13.53 1.24 -3.71
CA TYR A 264 -12.63 2.37 -3.53
C TYR A 264 -13.31 3.67 -4.00
N THR A 265 -14.16 4.24 -3.16
CA THR A 265 -14.77 5.55 -3.47
C THR A 265 -13.68 6.62 -3.56
N LYS A 266 -13.75 7.52 -4.56
CA LYS A 266 -12.87 8.70 -4.68
C LYS A 266 -12.79 9.54 -3.39
N ARG A 267 -13.77 9.41 -2.49
CA ARG A 267 -13.81 10.05 -1.17
C ARG A 267 -12.84 9.39 -0.19
N ARG A 268 -12.82 8.05 -0.11
CA ARG A 268 -11.91 7.31 0.78
C ARG A 268 -10.44 7.48 0.36
N ALA A 269 -10.16 7.45 -0.94
CA ALA A 269 -8.84 7.77 -1.50
C ALA A 269 -8.35 9.17 -1.10
N ARG A 270 -9.25 10.17 -1.14
CA ARG A 270 -8.95 11.55 -0.71
C ARG A 270 -8.69 11.64 0.80
N ILE A 271 -9.45 10.92 1.62
CA ILE A 271 -9.24 10.89 3.07
C ILE A 271 -7.89 10.23 3.40
N GLU A 272 -7.59 9.08 2.81
CA GLU A 272 -6.30 8.39 2.99
C GLU A 272 -5.12 9.26 2.51
N PHE A 273 -5.27 9.93 1.37
CA PHE A 273 -4.27 10.89 0.88
C PHE A 273 -4.09 12.07 1.84
N ALA A 274 -5.19 12.66 2.33
CA ALA A 274 -5.14 13.79 3.27
C ALA A 274 -4.50 13.39 4.61
N LEU A 275 -4.80 12.19 5.12
CA LEU A 275 -4.18 11.65 6.33
C LEU A 275 -2.68 11.44 6.13
N LEU A 276 -2.27 10.80 5.03
CA LEU A 276 -0.85 10.60 4.71
C LEU A 276 -0.11 11.93 4.53
N LEU A 277 -0.72 12.90 3.84
CA LEU A 277 -0.15 14.24 3.68
C LEU A 277 -0.02 14.96 5.03
N GLY A 278 -1.05 14.90 5.87
CA GLY A 278 -1.04 15.47 7.21
C GLY A 278 0.08 14.89 8.08
N ILE A 279 0.22 13.57 8.13
CA ILE A 279 1.31 12.91 8.88
C ILE A 279 2.68 13.30 8.30
N THR A 280 2.82 13.35 6.98
CA THR A 280 4.09 13.74 6.32
C THR A 280 4.48 15.16 6.71
N LEU A 281 3.54 16.11 6.68
CA LEU A 281 3.78 17.51 7.04
C LEU A 281 4.10 17.68 8.52
N LEU A 282 3.42 16.93 9.41
CA LEU A 282 3.71 16.92 10.84
C LEU A 282 5.13 16.45 11.13
N LEU A 283 5.54 15.31 10.55
CA LEU A 283 6.90 14.77 10.72
C LEU A 283 7.95 15.70 10.13
N ALA A 284 7.71 16.26 8.95
CA ALA A 284 8.63 17.23 8.33
C ALA A 284 8.77 18.51 9.16
N GLY A 285 7.66 19.00 9.74
CA GLY A 285 7.65 20.16 10.64
C GLY A 285 8.42 19.90 11.93
N ASP A 286 8.28 18.71 12.51
CA ASP A 286 9.03 18.31 13.71
C ASP A 286 10.53 18.21 13.44
N ILE A 287 10.93 17.60 12.31
CA ILE A 287 12.33 17.58 11.86
C ILE A 287 12.88 19.00 11.71
N ALA A 288 12.14 19.90 11.05
CA ALA A 288 12.57 21.27 10.84
C ALA A 288 12.70 22.04 12.18
N PHE A 289 11.75 21.86 13.10
CA PHE A 289 11.77 22.50 14.41
C PHE A 289 12.94 22.02 15.28
N LYS A 290 13.18 20.71 15.30
CA LYS A 290 14.31 20.10 16.02
C LYS A 290 15.64 20.50 15.42
N ALA A 291 15.75 20.50 14.08
CA ALA A 291 16.94 20.98 13.38
C ALA A 291 17.23 22.46 13.68
N TRP A 292 16.21 23.31 13.80
CA TRP A 292 16.36 24.72 14.21
C TRP A 292 16.92 24.86 15.64
N LYS A 293 16.55 23.95 16.55
CA LYS A 293 17.17 23.85 17.89
C LYS A 293 18.55 23.17 17.88
N GLY A 294 19.05 22.78 16.71
CA GLY A 294 20.27 22.02 16.54
C GLY A 294 20.16 20.56 17.01
N GLU A 295 18.97 20.04 17.26
CA GLU A 295 18.73 18.64 17.64
C GLU A 295 18.39 17.79 16.41
N ILE A 296 18.64 16.47 16.49
CA ILE A 296 18.17 15.50 15.49
C ILE A 296 16.98 14.76 16.10
N ASP A 297 15.84 14.75 15.40
CA ASP A 297 14.74 13.85 15.74
C ASP A 297 14.80 12.58 14.89
N SER A 298 15.50 11.59 15.43
CA SER A 298 15.71 10.32 14.73
C SER A 298 14.40 9.58 14.49
N GLY A 299 13.44 9.69 15.41
CA GLY A 299 12.13 9.07 15.27
C GLY A 299 11.33 9.65 14.11
N ALA A 300 11.30 10.98 14.01
CA ALA A 300 10.61 11.67 12.92
C ALA A 300 11.25 11.40 11.55
N ILE A 301 12.59 11.36 11.47
CA ILE A 301 13.33 11.04 10.25
C ILE A 301 13.05 9.60 9.81
N ILE A 302 13.11 8.63 10.72
CA ILE A 302 12.79 7.22 10.43
C ILE A 302 11.34 7.08 9.96
N GLY A 303 10.40 7.75 10.63
CA GLY A 303 8.98 7.74 10.26
C GLY A 303 8.74 8.31 8.85
N LEU A 304 9.30 9.48 8.58
CA LEU A 304 9.18 10.14 7.27
C LEU A 304 9.86 9.32 6.16
N GLY A 305 11.07 8.84 6.41
CA GLY A 305 11.81 7.99 5.48
C GLY A 305 11.09 6.68 5.20
N SER A 306 10.41 6.09 6.18
CA SER A 306 9.57 4.90 5.98
C SER A 306 8.35 5.17 5.09
N ILE A 307 7.68 6.32 5.26
CA ILE A 307 6.56 6.74 4.40
C ILE A 307 7.04 7.00 2.96
N LEU A 308 8.20 7.61 2.80
CA LEU A 308 8.79 7.84 1.48
C LEU A 308 9.26 6.54 0.83
N ALA A 309 9.92 5.66 1.59
CA ALA A 309 10.30 4.32 1.17
C ALA A 309 9.09 3.53 0.68
N TYR A 310 7.98 3.57 1.42
CA TYR A 310 6.70 3.01 1.00
C TYR A 310 6.25 3.53 -0.38
N LYS A 311 6.21 4.86 -0.56
CA LYS A 311 5.72 5.48 -1.81
C LYS A 311 6.64 5.23 -3.00
N ILE A 312 7.95 5.34 -2.80
CA ILE A 312 8.96 5.13 -3.84
C ILE A 312 8.97 3.66 -4.26
N SER A 313 8.98 2.74 -3.29
CA SER A 313 8.93 1.29 -3.57
C SER A 313 7.67 0.92 -4.33
N ALA A 314 6.50 1.43 -3.92
CA ALA A 314 5.25 1.19 -4.63
C ALA A 314 5.29 1.71 -6.07
N LYS A 315 5.89 2.88 -6.32
CA LYS A 315 6.02 3.43 -7.68
C LYS A 315 6.99 2.63 -8.55
N LEU A 316 8.16 2.28 -8.02
CA LEU A 316 9.19 1.51 -8.73
C LEU A 316 8.70 0.09 -9.07
N CYS A 317 8.15 -0.61 -8.08
CA CYS A 317 7.72 -2.00 -8.23
C CYS A 317 6.61 -2.14 -9.26
N ASN A 318 5.62 -1.23 -9.23
CA ASN A 318 4.51 -1.24 -10.18
C ASN A 318 4.87 -0.73 -11.59
N SER A 319 6.08 -0.19 -11.80
CA SER A 319 6.51 0.33 -13.10
C SER A 319 7.49 -0.58 -13.82
N ILE A 320 8.26 -1.38 -13.09
CA ILE A 320 9.45 -2.06 -13.64
C ILE A 320 9.37 -3.58 -13.46
N PHE A 321 8.74 -4.08 -12.39
CA PHE A 321 8.88 -5.48 -11.98
C PHE A 321 7.58 -6.29 -12.10
N HIS A 322 7.69 -7.50 -12.66
CA HIS A 322 6.58 -8.44 -12.78
C HIS A 322 6.17 -9.03 -11.41
N TRP A 323 7.12 -9.21 -10.49
CA TRP A 323 6.90 -9.73 -9.12
C TRP A 323 6.74 -8.59 -8.10
N ASN A 324 5.78 -7.71 -8.37
CA ASN A 324 5.63 -6.42 -7.69
C ASN A 324 5.62 -6.49 -6.15
N LEU A 325 4.95 -7.48 -5.53
CA LEU A 325 4.84 -7.57 -4.07
C LEU A 325 6.16 -7.95 -3.40
N ILE A 326 6.85 -8.99 -3.90
CA ILE A 326 8.12 -9.44 -3.32
C ILE A 326 9.16 -8.35 -3.50
N THR A 327 9.26 -7.77 -4.70
CA THR A 327 10.18 -6.66 -4.97
C THR A 327 9.86 -5.45 -4.08
N TYR A 328 8.59 -5.20 -3.81
CA TYR A 328 8.16 -4.13 -2.91
C TYR A 328 8.67 -4.32 -1.47
N VAL A 329 8.55 -5.52 -0.90
CA VAL A 329 9.07 -5.82 0.45
C VAL A 329 10.57 -5.62 0.50
N PHE A 330 11.29 -6.10 -0.52
CA PHE A 330 12.75 -5.96 -0.59
C PHE A 330 13.18 -4.50 -0.72
N ILE A 331 12.66 -3.74 -1.69
CA ILE A 331 13.07 -2.34 -1.90
C ILE A 331 12.69 -1.48 -0.69
N SER A 332 11.48 -1.67 -0.14
CA SER A 332 11.07 -0.93 1.06
C SER A 332 11.93 -1.28 2.27
N GLY A 333 12.27 -2.56 2.46
CA GLY A 333 13.20 -3.04 3.50
C GLY A 333 14.56 -2.38 3.42
N ILE A 334 15.16 -2.37 2.22
CA ILE A 334 16.45 -1.73 1.99
C ILE A 334 16.37 -0.23 2.31
N LEU A 335 15.37 0.48 1.80
CA LEU A 335 15.24 1.93 2.00
C LEU A 335 15.00 2.30 3.48
N ILE A 336 14.16 1.53 4.19
CA ILE A 336 13.90 1.74 5.62
C ILE A 336 15.15 1.45 6.44
N PHE A 337 15.84 0.35 6.14
CA PHE A 337 17.09 -0.02 6.80
C PHE A 337 18.15 1.07 6.61
N THR A 338 18.39 1.52 5.38
CA THR A 338 19.37 2.58 5.08
C THR A 338 19.01 3.88 5.78
N THR A 339 17.73 4.25 5.84
CA THR A 339 17.26 5.43 6.57
C THR A 339 17.59 5.30 8.06
N ASN A 340 17.25 4.17 8.68
CA ASN A 340 17.45 3.94 10.11
C ASN A 340 18.95 3.92 10.48
N ALA A 341 19.76 3.19 9.71
CA ALA A 341 21.21 3.09 9.91
C ALA A 341 21.89 4.47 9.78
N THR A 342 21.54 5.24 8.74
CA THR A 342 22.10 6.59 8.52
C THR A 342 21.70 7.55 9.62
N THR A 343 20.44 7.51 10.06
CA THR A 343 19.93 8.40 11.11
C THR A 343 20.60 8.12 12.46
N SER A 344 20.76 6.84 12.81
CA SER A 344 21.45 6.41 14.02
C SER A 344 22.91 6.87 14.02
N LEU A 345 23.61 6.68 12.89
CA LEU A 345 24.99 7.15 12.70
C LEU A 345 25.11 8.68 12.83
N LEU A 346 24.21 9.45 12.21
CA LEU A 346 24.23 10.91 12.29
C LEU A 346 24.00 11.42 13.72
N GLN A 347 23.10 10.78 14.45
CA GLN A 347 22.85 11.08 15.86
C GLN A 347 24.11 10.83 16.70
N GLU A 348 24.80 9.73 16.45
CA GLU A 348 26.03 9.38 17.15
C GLU A 348 27.16 10.37 16.86
N ILE A 349 27.41 10.68 15.58
CA ILE A 349 28.41 11.68 15.17
C ILE A 349 28.12 13.04 15.83
N ASN A 350 26.86 13.48 15.85
CA ASN A 350 26.50 14.74 16.46
C ASN A 350 26.64 14.74 17.99
N SER A 351 26.39 13.61 18.65
CA SER A 351 26.62 13.47 20.09
C SER A 351 28.10 13.63 20.44
N ILE A 352 28.98 12.96 19.69
CA ILE A 352 30.44 13.03 19.82
C ILE A 352 30.95 14.46 19.59
N LYS A 353 30.53 15.10 18.50
CA LYS A 353 30.92 16.49 18.17
C LYS A 353 30.49 17.50 19.24
N LYS A 354 29.35 17.28 19.88
CA LYS A 354 28.85 18.13 20.98
C LYS A 354 29.44 17.75 22.35
N GLY A 355 30.28 16.72 22.43
CA GLY A 355 30.81 16.22 23.69
C GLY A 355 29.76 15.64 24.63
N LYS A 356 28.63 15.20 24.08
CA LYS A 356 27.63 14.42 24.81
C LYS A 356 27.97 12.95 24.61
N TRP A 357 28.67 12.39 25.58
CA TRP A 357 29.25 11.05 25.46
C TRP A 357 28.25 9.92 25.79
N GLY A 358 27.03 10.24 26.26
CA GLY A 358 26.01 9.23 26.57
C GLY A 358 26.49 8.21 27.61
N ASP A 359 26.18 6.93 27.38
CA ASP A 359 26.64 5.78 28.17
C ASP A 359 28.07 5.32 27.80
N LYS A 360 28.80 6.06 26.95
CA LYS A 360 30.15 5.66 26.55
C LYS A 360 31.08 5.70 27.76
N GLU A 361 31.82 4.61 27.94
CA GLU A 361 32.65 4.38 29.10
C GLU A 361 33.82 5.38 29.14
N ASN A 362 33.97 6.04 30.28
CA ASN A 362 35.19 6.78 30.58
C ASN A 362 36.25 5.76 30.95
N ILE A 363 37.22 5.60 30.06
CA ILE A 363 38.30 4.65 30.25
C ILE A 363 39.57 5.43 30.55
N THR A 364 40.10 5.20 31.74
CA THR A 364 41.47 5.58 32.03
C THR A 364 42.35 4.46 31.51
N ILE A 365 43.14 4.75 30.47
CA ILE A 365 44.08 3.80 29.89
C ILE A 365 45.42 4.00 30.59
N THR A 366 45.89 2.98 31.32
CA THR A 366 47.25 2.96 31.86
C THR A 366 48.15 2.33 30.81
N PRO A 367 49.05 3.09 30.16
CA PRO A 367 49.96 2.57 29.17
C PRO A 367 51.03 1.69 29.81
N LYS A 368 51.60 0.77 29.04
CA LYS A 368 52.82 0.06 29.46
C LYS A 368 53.98 1.06 29.70
N PRO A 369 54.95 0.75 30.59
CA PRO A 369 56.05 1.65 30.95
C PRO A 369 56.85 2.18 29.75
N ASP A 370 56.96 1.38 28.69
CA ASP A 370 57.72 1.71 27.47
C ASP A 370 56.86 2.32 26.34
N SER A 371 55.58 2.61 26.60
CA SER A 371 54.68 3.13 25.57
C SER A 371 54.90 4.65 25.36
N LYS A 372 54.72 5.10 24.10
CA LYS A 372 54.71 6.54 23.76
C LYS A 372 53.42 7.26 24.17
N ILE A 373 52.44 6.53 24.70
CA ILE A 373 51.12 7.04 25.04
C ILE A 373 51.18 7.56 26.48
N LYS A 374 50.80 8.82 26.69
CA LYS A 374 50.65 9.39 28.03
C LYS A 374 49.26 9.04 28.56
N THR A 375 49.12 8.80 29.86
CA THR A 375 47.83 8.67 30.55
C THR A 375 46.99 9.93 30.27
N THR A 376 45.90 9.75 29.55
CA THR A 376 44.94 10.81 29.21
C THR A 376 43.52 10.35 29.56
N ASP A 377 42.69 11.31 29.96
CA ASP A 377 41.26 11.05 30.22
C ASP A 377 40.54 10.90 28.87
N LEU A 378 40.38 9.65 28.46
CA LEU A 378 39.92 9.24 27.13
C LEU A 378 38.47 8.74 27.18
N VAL A 379 37.71 9.06 26.14
CA VAL A 379 36.40 8.45 25.87
C VAL A 379 36.56 7.47 24.73
N VAL A 380 36.24 6.20 24.97
CA VAL A 380 36.27 5.19 23.92
C VAL A 380 35.06 5.37 23.02
N ILE A 381 35.32 5.49 21.73
CA ILE A 381 34.31 5.68 20.69
C ILE A 381 33.94 4.35 20.07
N ASP A 382 34.95 3.53 19.77
CA ASP A 382 34.83 2.23 19.12
C ASP A 382 36.09 1.39 19.43
N ALA A 383 36.03 0.08 19.20
CA ALA A 383 37.16 -0.82 19.32
C ALA A 383 37.06 -1.97 18.31
N ASN A 384 38.20 -2.46 17.85
CA ASN A 384 38.25 -3.66 17.03
C ASN A 384 39.14 -4.73 17.67
N SER A 385 39.47 -5.79 16.96
CA SER A 385 40.32 -6.87 17.50
C SER A 385 41.69 -6.38 18.01
N SER A 386 42.31 -5.41 17.34
CA SER A 386 43.71 -5.01 17.57
C SER A 386 43.89 -3.62 18.19
N TYR A 387 42.91 -2.73 18.03
CA TYR A 387 42.98 -1.30 18.38
C TYR A 387 41.77 -0.84 19.17
N ILE A 388 41.96 0.24 19.94
CA ILE A 388 40.91 1.02 20.58
C ILE A 388 40.94 2.43 19.98
N PHE A 389 39.77 2.94 19.60
CA PHE A 389 39.61 4.27 19.05
C PHE A 389 39.00 5.17 20.12
N ALA A 390 39.79 6.15 20.56
CA ALA A 390 39.40 7.02 21.66
C ALA A 390 39.58 8.50 21.31
N ILE A 391 38.86 9.37 22.03
CA ILE A 391 39.00 10.82 21.94
C ILE A 391 39.40 11.36 23.30
N ASP A 392 40.43 12.22 23.31
CA ASP A 392 40.80 13.00 24.48
C ASP A 392 39.74 14.08 24.75
N LYS A 393 39.19 14.10 25.98
CA LYS A 393 38.14 15.05 26.36
C LYS A 393 38.58 16.52 26.26
N LYS A 394 39.84 16.80 26.61
CA LYS A 394 40.41 18.14 26.65
C LYS A 394 40.84 18.60 25.26
N THR A 395 41.65 17.81 24.58
CA THR A 395 42.22 18.21 23.28
C THR A 395 41.28 17.92 22.11
N ARG A 396 40.29 17.05 22.29
CA ARG A 396 39.37 16.55 21.25
C ARG A 396 40.07 15.87 20.08
N ILE A 397 41.33 15.49 20.27
CA ILE A 397 42.09 14.72 19.29
C ILE A 397 41.69 13.27 19.42
N ALA A 398 41.29 12.67 18.30
CA ALA A 398 41.02 11.24 18.21
C ALA A 398 42.33 10.48 17.99
N THR A 399 42.48 9.31 18.62
CA THR A 399 43.69 8.50 18.52
C THR A 399 43.33 7.02 18.44
N ALA A 400 44.03 6.29 17.59
CA ALA A 400 43.98 4.83 17.55
C ALA A 400 45.10 4.27 18.43
N ILE A 401 44.76 3.47 19.42
CA ILE A 401 45.68 2.92 20.42
C ILE A 401 45.79 1.41 20.20
N PRO A 402 46.99 0.87 19.92
CA PRO A 402 47.22 -0.57 19.88
C PRO A 402 46.94 -1.22 21.24
N LYS A 403 46.14 -2.29 21.29
CA LYS A 403 45.76 -2.94 22.55
C LYS A 403 46.94 -3.57 23.29
N ASP A 404 47.97 -3.98 22.56
CA ASP A 404 49.21 -4.54 23.09
C ASP A 404 50.06 -3.52 23.87
N GLN A 405 49.79 -2.22 23.71
CA GLN A 405 50.48 -1.13 24.43
C GLN A 405 49.77 -0.72 25.73
N ILE A 406 48.64 -1.35 26.05
CA ILE A 406 47.85 -1.04 27.24
C ILE A 406 48.20 -2.05 28.35
N ALA A 407 48.48 -1.56 29.55
CA ALA A 407 48.79 -2.38 30.72
C ALA A 407 47.54 -2.67 31.56
N GLU A 408 46.73 -1.63 31.83
CA GLU A 408 45.51 -1.75 32.62
C GLU A 408 44.37 -0.91 32.04
N PHE A 409 43.15 -1.39 32.24
CA PHE A 409 41.90 -0.74 31.86
C PHE A 409 41.05 -0.47 33.10
N GLU A 410 40.90 0.80 33.47
CA GLU A 410 39.91 1.18 34.48
C GLU A 410 38.69 1.79 33.80
N MET A 411 37.56 1.07 33.87
CA MET A 411 36.25 1.59 33.48
C MET A 411 35.60 2.28 34.68
N SER A 412 35.38 3.59 34.59
CA SER A 412 34.48 4.25 35.52
C SER A 412 33.06 4.21 34.96
N ARG A 413 32.21 3.34 35.50
CA ARG A 413 30.76 3.43 35.29
C ARG A 413 30.24 4.60 36.12
N LYS A 414 29.54 5.54 35.46
CA LYS A 414 28.75 6.56 36.14
C LYS A 414 27.34 6.06 36.42
#